data_AF-A0A061SEC9-F1
#
_entry.id   AF-A0A061SEC9-F1
#
_cell.length_a   1.000
_cell.length_b   1.000
_cell.length_c   1.000
_cell.angle_alpha   90.00
_cell.angle_beta   90.00
_cell.angle_gamma   90.00
#
_symmetry.space_group_name_H-M   'P 1'
#
loop_
_entity.id
_entity.type
_entity.pdbx_description
1 polymer ?
#
loop_
_entity_poly.entity_id
_entity_poly.type
_entity_poly.pdbx_seq_one_letter_code
_entity_poly.pdbx_strand_id
1 'polypeptide(L)'
;MPYAALLSAESRESFGICLKDAVIIVDEAHNLLEAVNSAHAADLARRDLEAAEQQLSRYQERYRSRLGPGNLCNLDTLLSAVRRLDAFLETFSTGTDPARVWGVNEFLFDCGLDNVNLFQLLAYARKSKIAYKVSAFAEATAEEGGFEGKESAASTDARSSALQSLFSFLASLTNADSDGRIIAERSEVGSSPEQTVGASRLKFALLNAARHFSEVLTEARSVVLASGTLAPVESLVQQLFPAEDPARIVRFSCGHVVDPSRLLALPLGVGPSGDPLNFRHGIRSQSSVIDQVGLLLKNLVRLVPGGTVVFFPSFGYLDEVTARLETTGLLDTIQRERPVFKEPRSAAEVDSVLALYAAACGVDPKAGLARCRGAVLFSVVGGKLSEGINFGDNLGRCVVMVGMPYPNPRDPELRERMAQLDAAAAQAGGGGTAVDGRSYYEDLCMKAVNQCIGRVIRHTEDYAAVILLDQRYAAAASGGTLGGPLRKLPEWMKPSVAIGVSNRGFGCVLREVKRFFHKWSGSVAQVSSQPDHL
;
A
#
# COMPACT_ATOMS: atom_id res chain seq x y z
N MET A 1 1.02 -20.31 -2.33
CA MET A 1 0.00 -20.01 -1.30
C MET A 1 0.05 -18.52 -0.99
N PRO A 2 -1.06 -17.86 -0.64
CA PRO A 2 -1.03 -16.47 -0.22
C PRO A 2 -0.31 -16.32 1.13
N TYR A 3 0.24 -15.13 1.43
CA TYR A 3 0.95 -14.87 2.68
C TYR A 3 0.12 -15.18 3.93
N ALA A 4 -1.18 -14.85 3.91
CA ALA A 4 -2.07 -15.10 5.03
C ALA A 4 -2.12 -16.58 5.46
N ALA A 5 -1.99 -17.52 4.50
CA ALA A 5 -1.97 -18.96 4.79
C ALA A 5 -0.70 -19.38 5.54
N LEU A 6 0.42 -18.67 5.33
CA LEU A 6 1.68 -18.92 6.03
C LEU A 6 1.71 -18.25 7.41
N LEU A 7 1.13 -17.06 7.56
CA LEU A 7 1.33 -16.21 8.74
C LEU A 7 0.44 -16.60 9.93
N SER A 8 -0.76 -17.14 9.69
CA SER A 8 -1.66 -17.58 10.75
C SER A 8 -1.54 -19.08 11.05
N ALA A 9 -1.35 -19.43 12.33
CA ALA A 9 -1.32 -20.83 12.78
C ALA A 9 -2.61 -21.59 12.44
N GLU A 10 -3.77 -20.96 12.65
CA GLU A 10 -5.07 -21.55 12.33
C GLU A 10 -5.19 -21.83 10.82
N SER A 11 -4.69 -20.91 9.99
CA SER A 11 -4.66 -21.11 8.54
C SER A 11 -3.70 -22.25 8.16
N ARG A 12 -2.50 -22.30 8.74
CA ARG A 12 -1.54 -23.38 8.48
C ARG A 12 -2.14 -24.75 8.79
N GLU A 13 -2.78 -24.91 9.95
CA GLU A 13 -3.48 -26.14 10.33
C GLU A 13 -4.59 -26.50 9.34
N SER A 14 -5.41 -25.53 8.93
CA SER A 14 -6.52 -25.76 7.98
C SER A 14 -6.05 -26.20 6.59
N PHE A 15 -4.89 -25.70 6.15
CA PHE A 15 -4.27 -26.07 4.87
C PHE A 15 -3.35 -27.28 4.97
N GLY A 16 -3.15 -27.85 6.17
CA GLY A 16 -2.21 -28.96 6.40
C GLY A 16 -0.75 -28.57 6.17
N ILE A 17 -0.40 -27.31 6.38
CA ILE A 17 0.96 -26.78 6.19
C ILE A 17 1.79 -27.09 7.44
N CYS A 18 2.81 -27.93 7.28
CA CYS A 18 3.81 -28.20 8.33
C CYS A 18 5.08 -27.39 8.05
N LEU A 19 5.48 -26.54 9.01
CA LEU A 19 6.70 -25.73 8.88
C LEU A 19 7.97 -26.50 9.25
N LYS A 20 7.84 -27.53 10.10
CA LYS A 20 8.97 -28.30 10.61
C LYS A 20 9.80 -28.88 9.46
N ASP A 21 11.09 -28.56 9.49
CA ASP A 21 12.10 -28.98 8.49
C ASP A 21 11.83 -28.49 7.05
N ALA A 22 10.86 -27.58 6.85
CA ALA A 22 10.49 -27.06 5.54
C ALA A 22 11.44 -25.94 5.07
N VAL A 23 11.61 -25.81 3.75
CA VAL A 23 12.23 -24.65 3.12
C VAL A 23 11.12 -23.73 2.61
N ILE A 24 11.06 -22.52 3.17
CA ILE A 24 10.03 -21.54 2.86
C ILE A 24 10.64 -20.51 1.91
N ILE A 25 10.01 -20.32 0.75
CA ILE A 25 10.41 -19.31 -0.22
C ILE A 25 9.27 -18.29 -0.33
N VAL A 26 9.55 -17.07 0.11
CA VAL A 26 8.63 -15.94 -0.01
C VAL A 26 9.05 -15.14 -1.24
N ASP A 27 8.29 -15.31 -2.32
CA ASP A 27 8.42 -14.49 -3.52
C ASP A 27 7.70 -13.14 -3.31
N GLU A 28 8.18 -12.07 -3.95
CA GLU A 28 7.75 -10.68 -3.74
C GLU A 28 7.70 -10.23 -2.27
N ALA A 29 8.70 -10.65 -1.49
CA ALA A 29 8.81 -10.41 -0.04
C ALA A 29 8.83 -8.92 0.38
N HIS A 30 8.83 -7.98 -0.57
CA HIS A 30 8.71 -6.55 -0.28
C HIS A 30 7.39 -6.19 0.42
N ASN A 31 6.34 -7.01 0.24
CA ASN A 31 5.04 -6.89 0.90
C ASN A 31 4.91 -7.72 2.19
N LEU A 32 5.95 -8.50 2.57
CA LEU A 32 5.86 -9.43 3.70
C LEU A 32 5.57 -8.71 5.03
N LEU A 33 6.25 -7.60 5.30
CA LEU A 33 6.06 -6.83 6.54
C LEU A 33 4.62 -6.31 6.65
N GLU A 34 4.07 -5.79 5.56
CA GLU A 34 2.68 -5.33 5.50
C GLU A 34 1.69 -6.49 5.62
N ALA A 35 2.01 -7.66 5.06
CA ALA A 35 1.22 -8.87 5.20
C ALA A 35 1.17 -9.37 6.65
N VAL A 36 2.29 -9.35 7.38
CA VAL A 36 2.33 -9.66 8.82
C VAL A 36 1.48 -8.67 9.60
N ASN A 37 1.66 -7.38 9.34
CA ASN A 37 0.90 -6.34 10.01
C ASN A 37 -0.61 -6.45 9.78
N SER A 38 -1.04 -6.65 8.53
CA SER A 38 -2.45 -6.78 8.17
C SER A 38 -3.08 -8.08 8.67
N ALA A 39 -2.34 -9.18 8.71
CA ALA A 39 -2.84 -10.47 9.23
C ALA A 39 -3.15 -10.43 10.73
N HIS A 40 -2.51 -9.53 11.48
CA HIS A 40 -2.68 -9.37 12.93
C HIS A 40 -3.27 -8.01 13.32
N ALA A 41 -3.68 -7.20 12.35
CA ALA A 41 -4.48 -6.01 12.58
C ALA A 41 -5.95 -6.40 12.77
N ALA A 42 -6.69 -5.58 13.51
CA ALA A 42 -8.13 -5.72 13.65
C ALA A 42 -8.80 -4.35 13.49
N ASP A 43 -9.96 -4.32 12.85
CA ASP A 43 -10.82 -3.14 12.73
C ASP A 43 -12.22 -3.51 13.23
N LEU A 44 -12.80 -2.65 14.05
CA LEU A 44 -14.11 -2.82 14.66
C LEU A 44 -14.87 -1.50 14.60
N ALA A 45 -15.83 -1.41 13.68
CA ALA A 45 -16.70 -0.24 13.57
C ALA A 45 -17.82 -0.30 14.62
N ARG A 46 -18.31 0.87 15.06
CA ARG A 46 -19.43 0.96 16.01
C ARG A 46 -20.68 0.20 15.54
N ARG A 47 -20.98 0.27 14.23
CA ARG A 47 -22.10 -0.50 13.63
C ARG A 47 -21.97 -2.01 13.82
N ASP A 48 -20.74 -2.54 13.85
CA ASP A 48 -20.48 -3.96 14.03
C ASP A 48 -20.70 -4.36 15.50
N LEU A 49 -20.38 -3.47 16.43
CA LEU A 49 -20.69 -3.63 17.86
C LEU A 49 -22.20 -3.63 18.12
N GLU A 50 -22.94 -2.66 17.55
CA GLU A 50 -24.39 -2.58 17.65
C GLU A 50 -25.07 -3.84 17.07
N ALA A 51 -24.62 -4.29 15.90
CA ALA A 51 -25.11 -5.51 15.27
C ALA A 51 -24.78 -6.75 16.12
N ALA A 52 -23.55 -6.86 16.63
CA ALA A 52 -23.14 -7.98 17.48
C ALA A 52 -23.95 -8.02 18.78
N GLU A 53 -24.18 -6.87 19.44
CA GLU A 53 -25.00 -6.80 20.65
C GLU A 53 -26.43 -7.28 20.39
N GLN A 54 -27.05 -6.80 19.32
CA GLN A 54 -28.42 -7.17 18.97
C GLN A 54 -28.54 -8.67 18.67
N GLN A 55 -27.61 -9.22 17.89
CA GLN A 55 -27.60 -10.64 17.55
C GLN A 55 -27.39 -11.52 18.79
N LEU A 56 -26.41 -11.19 19.63
CA LEU A 56 -26.10 -11.94 20.85
C LEU A 56 -27.26 -11.88 21.86
N SER A 57 -27.88 -10.70 22.04
CA SER A 57 -28.99 -10.53 22.98
C SER A 57 -30.21 -11.34 22.55
N ARG A 58 -30.59 -11.27 21.26
CA ARG A 58 -31.70 -12.07 20.70
C ARG A 58 -31.45 -13.57 20.80
N TYR A 59 -30.23 -14.00 20.48
CA TYR A 59 -29.85 -15.42 20.62
C TYR A 59 -29.97 -15.88 22.08
N GLN A 60 -29.44 -15.08 23.01
CA GLN A 60 -29.53 -15.39 24.43
C GLN A 60 -30.98 -15.46 24.90
N GLU A 61 -31.83 -14.49 24.53
CA GLU A 61 -33.25 -14.48 24.90
C GLU A 61 -34.00 -15.71 24.39
N ARG A 62 -33.79 -16.08 23.11
CA ARG A 62 -34.44 -17.23 22.48
C ARG A 62 -34.04 -18.55 23.12
N TYR A 63 -32.76 -18.72 23.46
CA TYR A 63 -32.21 -19.98 23.94
C TYR A 63 -31.91 -19.99 25.44
N ARG A 64 -32.32 -18.96 26.20
CA ARG A 64 -31.99 -18.80 27.63
C ARG A 64 -32.29 -20.05 28.46
N SER A 65 -33.45 -20.68 28.25
CA SER A 65 -33.87 -21.88 28.97
C SER A 65 -33.16 -23.17 28.55
N ARG A 66 -32.49 -23.17 27.39
CA ARG A 66 -31.78 -24.33 26.83
C ARG A 66 -30.27 -24.29 27.05
N LEU A 67 -29.73 -23.12 27.37
CA LEU A 67 -28.30 -22.92 27.59
C LEU A 67 -27.93 -23.31 29.01
N GLY A 68 -26.87 -24.12 29.15
CA GLY A 68 -26.30 -24.43 30.46
C GLY A 68 -25.75 -23.17 31.14
N PRO A 69 -25.64 -23.17 32.48
CA PRO A 69 -25.27 -21.98 33.27
C PRO A 69 -23.90 -21.40 32.88
N GLY A 70 -22.92 -22.25 32.53
CA GLY A 70 -21.62 -21.79 32.05
C GLY A 70 -21.68 -21.07 30.69
N ASN A 71 -22.55 -21.50 29.77
CA ASN A 71 -22.71 -20.82 28.48
C ASN A 71 -23.42 -19.48 28.66
N LEU A 72 -24.40 -19.40 29.57
CA LEU A 72 -25.06 -18.14 29.91
C LEU A 72 -24.08 -17.14 30.50
N CYS A 73 -23.27 -17.55 31.48
CA CYS A 73 -22.25 -16.68 32.08
C CYS A 73 -21.23 -16.17 31.05
N ASN A 74 -20.76 -17.01 30.13
CA ASN A 74 -19.87 -16.58 29.05
C ASN A 74 -20.56 -15.63 28.06
N LEU A 75 -21.84 -15.86 27.74
CA LEU A 75 -22.62 -14.95 26.89
C LEU A 75 -22.88 -13.61 27.56
N ASP A 76 -23.19 -13.59 28.86
CA ASP A 76 -23.34 -12.36 29.64
C ASP A 76 -22.03 -11.58 29.68
N THR A 77 -20.90 -12.29 29.86
CA THR A 77 -19.56 -11.69 29.83
C THR A 77 -19.25 -11.09 28.45
N LEU A 78 -19.58 -11.81 27.36
CA LEU A 78 -19.41 -11.31 26.00
C LEU A 78 -20.27 -10.08 25.73
N LEU A 79 -21.55 -10.10 26.11
CA LEU A 79 -22.47 -8.97 25.97
C LEU A 79 -21.98 -7.77 26.79
N SER A 80 -21.50 -8.00 28.01
CA SER A 80 -20.90 -6.94 28.82
C SER A 80 -19.66 -6.35 28.14
N ALA A 81 -18.84 -7.15 27.47
CA ALA A 81 -17.66 -6.65 26.77
C ALA A 81 -18.05 -5.80 25.55
N VAL A 82 -19.02 -6.25 24.75
CA VAL A 82 -19.55 -5.50 23.59
C VAL A 82 -20.12 -4.14 24.03
N ARG A 83 -20.95 -4.12 25.07
CA ARG A 83 -21.55 -2.88 25.60
C ARG A 83 -20.51 -1.89 26.11
N ARG A 84 -19.45 -2.38 26.75
CA ARG A 84 -18.33 -1.54 27.24
C ARG A 84 -17.56 -0.91 26.08
N LEU A 85 -17.29 -1.68 25.02
CA LEU A 85 -16.65 -1.16 23.81
C LEU A 85 -17.54 -0.13 23.08
N ASP A 86 -18.84 -0.38 22.98
CA ASP A 86 -19.78 0.57 22.36
C ASP A 86 -19.87 1.87 23.17
N ALA A 87 -20.03 1.78 24.50
CA ALA A 87 -20.05 2.96 25.38
C ALA A 87 -18.75 3.78 25.32
N PHE A 88 -17.60 3.10 25.20
CA PHE A 88 -16.32 3.77 24.97
C PHE A 88 -16.31 4.54 23.64
N LEU A 89 -16.73 3.89 22.54
CA LEU A 89 -16.80 4.53 21.23
C LEU A 89 -17.81 5.66 21.18
N GLU A 90 -18.94 5.54 21.86
CA GLU A 90 -19.94 6.60 21.99
C GLU A 90 -19.33 7.83 22.67
N THR A 91 -18.66 7.61 23.80
CA THR A 91 -17.97 8.68 24.54
C THR A 91 -16.93 9.36 23.65
N PHE A 92 -16.10 8.57 22.95
CA PHE A 92 -15.10 9.08 22.01
C PHE A 92 -15.74 9.87 20.85
N SER A 93 -16.89 9.40 20.34
CA SER A 93 -17.60 10.05 19.23
C SER A 93 -18.01 11.49 19.56
N THR A 94 -18.35 11.75 20.82
CA THR A 94 -18.73 13.09 21.33
C THR A 94 -17.54 14.03 21.58
N GLY A 95 -16.31 13.52 21.54
CA GLY A 95 -15.09 14.30 21.80
C GLY A 95 -14.72 15.27 20.67
N THR A 96 -13.62 16.01 20.87
CA THR A 96 -13.08 16.95 19.86
C THR A 96 -12.02 16.33 18.97
N ASP A 97 -11.33 15.28 19.41
CA ASP A 97 -10.19 14.73 18.70
C ASP A 97 -10.63 13.82 17.53
N PRO A 98 -10.05 13.96 16.33
CA PRO A 98 -10.42 13.12 15.18
C PRO A 98 -9.89 11.68 15.31
N ALA A 99 -8.75 11.51 15.98
CA ALA A 99 -8.15 10.22 16.27
C ALA A 99 -7.36 10.29 17.59
N ARG A 100 -7.34 9.19 18.35
CA ARG A 100 -6.53 9.04 19.56
C ARG A 100 -5.95 7.63 19.64
N VAL A 101 -4.82 7.50 20.32
CA VAL A 101 -4.03 6.26 20.45
C VAL A 101 -3.93 5.87 21.92
N TRP A 102 -4.00 4.57 22.19
CA TRP A 102 -3.83 3.95 23.50
C TRP A 102 -2.84 2.78 23.44
N GLY A 103 -2.16 2.54 24.57
CA GLY A 103 -1.61 1.21 24.87
C GLY A 103 -2.74 0.19 25.09
N VAL A 104 -2.45 -1.10 24.92
CA VAL A 104 -3.44 -2.16 25.13
C VAL A 104 -3.93 -2.17 26.58
N ASN A 105 -3.02 -2.05 27.55
CA ASN A 105 -3.37 -2.10 28.96
C ASN A 105 -4.15 -0.85 29.41
N GLU A 106 -3.73 0.33 28.93
CA GLU A 106 -4.42 1.60 29.20
C GLU A 106 -5.84 1.56 28.63
N PHE A 107 -6.01 1.09 27.39
CA PHE A 107 -7.31 0.94 26.77
C PHE A 107 -8.22 -0.02 27.54
N LEU A 108 -7.70 -1.19 27.97
CA LEU A 108 -8.47 -2.16 28.75
C LEU A 108 -8.98 -1.56 30.06
N PHE A 109 -8.20 -0.69 30.70
CA PHE A 109 -8.64 0.03 31.89
C PHE A 109 -9.71 1.09 31.55
N ASP A 110 -9.47 1.92 30.54
CA ASP A 110 -10.38 2.99 30.12
C ASP A 110 -11.76 2.47 29.66
N CYS A 111 -11.80 1.33 28.96
CA CYS A 111 -13.06 0.68 28.56
C CYS A 111 -13.64 -0.22 29.66
N GLY A 112 -12.94 -0.38 30.79
CA GLY A 112 -13.34 -1.26 31.89
C GLY A 112 -13.35 -2.74 31.53
N LEU A 113 -12.49 -3.21 30.62
CA LEU A 113 -12.32 -4.64 30.30
C LEU A 113 -11.19 -5.32 31.08
N ASP A 114 -10.48 -4.58 31.92
CA ASP A 114 -9.39 -5.04 32.79
C ASP A 114 -9.73 -6.28 33.64
N ASN A 115 -10.98 -6.39 34.10
CA ASN A 115 -11.46 -7.51 34.92
C ASN A 115 -12.08 -8.66 34.12
N VAL A 116 -12.06 -8.60 32.78
CA VAL A 116 -12.60 -9.65 31.91
C VAL A 116 -11.49 -10.58 31.45
N ASN A 117 -11.64 -11.89 31.70
CA ASN A 117 -10.69 -12.88 31.18
C ASN A 117 -10.93 -13.14 29.68
N LEU A 118 -10.33 -12.31 28.83
CA LEU A 118 -10.45 -12.40 27.37
C LEU A 118 -9.96 -13.73 26.80
N PHE A 119 -8.93 -14.35 27.40
CA PHE A 119 -8.43 -15.67 26.97
C PHE A 119 -9.49 -16.77 27.13
N GLN A 120 -10.18 -16.80 28.28
CA GLN A 120 -11.28 -17.74 28.51
C GLN A 120 -12.46 -17.47 27.58
N LEU A 121 -12.79 -16.20 27.35
CA LEU A 121 -13.88 -15.79 26.48
C LEU A 121 -13.65 -16.22 25.02
N LEU A 122 -12.42 -16.03 24.51
CA LEU A 122 -12.02 -16.47 23.17
C LEU A 122 -11.98 -18.00 23.06
N ALA A 123 -11.48 -18.69 24.09
CA ALA A 123 -11.51 -20.16 24.14
C ALA A 123 -12.95 -20.70 24.12
N TYR A 124 -13.86 -20.07 24.87
CA TYR A 124 -15.29 -20.37 24.82
C TYR A 124 -15.84 -20.14 23.41
N ALA A 125 -15.56 -19.01 22.78
CA ALA A 125 -16.07 -18.67 21.45
C ALA A 125 -15.66 -19.71 20.40
N ARG A 126 -14.38 -20.12 20.41
CA ARG A 126 -13.84 -21.18 19.54
C ARG A 126 -14.50 -22.53 19.81
N LYS A 127 -14.53 -23.00 21.06
CA LYS A 127 -15.05 -24.32 21.44
C LYS A 127 -16.56 -24.45 21.20
N SER A 128 -17.31 -23.42 21.54
CA SER A 128 -18.77 -23.41 21.39
C SER A 128 -19.22 -23.12 19.96
N LYS A 129 -18.33 -22.58 19.11
CA LYS A 129 -18.64 -22.02 17.79
C LYS A 129 -19.76 -20.99 17.87
N ILE A 130 -19.73 -20.13 18.89
CA ILE A 130 -20.83 -19.20 19.17
C ILE A 130 -21.04 -18.20 18.03
N ALA A 131 -19.97 -17.71 17.41
CA ALA A 131 -20.05 -16.82 16.25
C ALA A 131 -20.93 -17.43 15.15
N TYR A 132 -20.58 -18.65 14.71
CA TYR A 132 -21.34 -19.40 13.71
C TYR A 132 -22.81 -19.64 14.12
N LYS A 133 -23.06 -20.04 15.37
CA LYS A 133 -24.42 -20.30 15.86
C LYS A 133 -25.29 -19.05 15.88
N VAL A 134 -24.71 -17.92 16.29
CA VAL A 134 -25.43 -16.64 16.40
C VAL A 134 -25.67 -16.05 15.01
N SER A 135 -24.67 -16.08 14.11
CA SER A 135 -24.84 -15.66 12.72
C SER A 135 -25.90 -16.49 12.01
N ALA A 136 -25.85 -17.83 12.10
CA ALA A 136 -26.86 -18.70 11.50
C ALA A 136 -28.28 -18.46 12.06
N PHE A 137 -28.39 -18.14 13.36
CA PHE A 137 -29.67 -17.76 13.96
C PHE A 137 -30.17 -16.39 13.47
N ALA A 138 -29.27 -15.41 13.33
CA ALA A 138 -29.60 -14.10 12.80
C ALA A 138 -30.08 -14.17 11.33
N GLU A 139 -29.47 -15.05 10.53
CA GLU A 139 -29.90 -15.34 9.15
C GLU A 139 -31.29 -15.98 9.12
N ALA A 140 -31.51 -17.05 9.87
CA ALA A 140 -32.82 -17.74 9.91
C ALA A 140 -33.97 -16.83 10.38
N THR A 141 -33.72 -15.97 11.37
CA THR A 141 -34.74 -15.04 11.87
C THR A 141 -34.99 -13.85 10.95
N ALA A 142 -34.03 -13.51 10.08
CA ALA A 142 -34.25 -12.50 9.04
C ALA A 142 -35.15 -13.03 7.91
N GLU A 143 -35.06 -14.32 7.59
CA GLU A 143 -35.92 -14.96 6.57
C GLU A 143 -37.37 -15.17 7.06
N GLU A 144 -37.59 -15.41 8.36
CA GLU A 144 -38.94 -15.58 8.94
C GLU A 144 -39.71 -14.25 9.12
N GLY A 145 -39.01 -13.11 9.18
CA GLY A 145 -39.58 -11.78 9.32
C GLY A 145 -39.97 -11.17 7.97
N GLY A 146 -41.05 -11.65 7.36
CA GLY A 146 -41.51 -11.29 6.01
C GLY A 146 -41.59 -9.79 5.69
N PHE A 147 -40.50 -9.24 5.14
CA PHE A 147 -40.50 -8.00 4.38
C PHE A 147 -40.14 -8.34 2.93
N GLU A 148 -41.13 -8.24 2.03
CA GLU A 148 -40.92 -8.22 0.59
C GLU A 148 -40.18 -6.94 0.20
N GLY A 149 -38.86 -6.95 0.36
CA GLY A 149 -37.95 -5.98 -0.21
C GLY A 149 -36.71 -6.75 -0.64
N LYS A 150 -36.26 -6.53 -1.89
CA LYS A 150 -34.97 -7.05 -2.37
C LYS A 150 -33.84 -6.47 -1.50
N GLU A 151 -33.57 -7.05 -0.34
CA GLU A 151 -32.32 -6.82 0.39
C GLU A 151 -31.21 -7.51 -0.41
N SER A 152 -30.21 -6.73 -0.80
CA SER A 152 -29.04 -7.18 -1.55
C SER A 152 -28.22 -8.16 -0.70
N ALA A 153 -27.58 -9.16 -1.32
CA ALA A 153 -26.65 -10.11 -0.68
C ALA A 153 -25.59 -9.42 0.23
N ALA A 154 -25.30 -8.13 -0.01
CA ALA A 154 -24.40 -7.31 0.78
C ALA A 154 -24.86 -7.06 2.24
N SER A 155 -26.17 -7.02 2.54
CA SER A 155 -26.65 -6.83 3.94
C SER A 155 -26.55 -8.11 4.77
N THR A 156 -26.60 -9.28 4.14
CA THR A 156 -26.45 -10.59 4.77
C THR A 156 -24.99 -10.86 5.12
N ASP A 157 -24.05 -10.58 4.20
CA ASP A 157 -22.60 -10.68 4.48
C ASP A 157 -22.14 -9.71 5.58
N ALA A 158 -22.75 -8.52 5.68
CA ALA A 158 -22.44 -7.55 6.72
C ALA A 158 -22.80 -8.01 8.15
N ARG A 159 -23.80 -8.90 8.29
CA ARG A 159 -24.26 -9.39 9.59
C ARG A 159 -23.40 -10.56 10.11
N SER A 160 -22.90 -11.43 9.23
CA SER A 160 -21.96 -12.49 9.58
C SER A 160 -20.55 -11.94 9.84
N SER A 161 -20.18 -10.84 9.16
CA SER A 161 -18.89 -10.16 9.38
C SER A 161 -18.78 -9.47 10.74
N ALA A 162 -19.89 -8.99 11.33
CA ALA A 162 -19.85 -8.22 12.58
C ALA A 162 -19.26 -9.00 13.78
N LEU A 163 -19.69 -10.25 13.99
CA LEU A 163 -19.13 -11.10 15.05
C LEU A 163 -17.67 -11.49 14.76
N GLN A 164 -17.31 -11.68 13.49
CA GLN A 164 -15.93 -11.98 13.12
C GLN A 164 -15.01 -10.78 13.42
N SER A 165 -15.43 -9.56 13.08
CA SER A 165 -14.71 -8.33 13.44
C SER A 165 -14.56 -8.18 14.95
N LEU A 166 -15.64 -8.43 15.71
CA LEU A 166 -15.61 -8.40 17.18
C LEU A 166 -14.59 -9.39 17.75
N PHE A 167 -14.65 -10.66 17.36
CA PHE A 167 -13.73 -11.67 17.90
C PHE A 167 -12.29 -11.44 17.46
N SER A 168 -12.06 -10.96 16.23
CA SER A 168 -10.73 -10.54 15.76
C SER A 168 -10.18 -9.40 16.65
N PHE A 169 -11.00 -8.39 16.94
CA PHE A 169 -10.60 -7.29 17.80
C PHE A 169 -10.36 -7.75 19.25
N LEU A 170 -11.24 -8.56 19.83
CA LEU A 170 -11.03 -9.12 21.18
C LEU A 170 -9.76 -9.98 21.27
N ALA A 171 -9.43 -10.73 20.22
CA ALA A 171 -8.17 -11.46 20.13
C ALA A 171 -6.97 -10.51 20.11
N SER A 172 -7.08 -9.39 19.40
CA SER A 172 -6.01 -8.38 19.34
C SER A 172 -5.71 -7.74 20.70
N LEU A 173 -6.71 -7.62 21.58
CA LEU A 173 -6.56 -7.12 22.96
C LEU A 173 -5.79 -8.08 23.88
N THR A 174 -5.49 -9.30 23.43
CA THR A 174 -4.68 -10.27 24.20
C THR A 174 -3.18 -10.19 23.90
N ASN A 175 -2.79 -9.33 22.95
CA ASN A 175 -1.37 -9.06 22.66
C ASN A 175 -0.72 -8.27 23.80
N ALA A 176 0.62 -8.33 23.88
CA ALA A 176 1.34 -7.52 24.86
C ALA A 176 1.25 -6.03 24.49
N ASP A 177 1.33 -5.15 25.49
CA ASP A 177 1.30 -3.69 25.31
C ASP A 177 2.46 -3.17 24.44
N SER A 178 3.57 -3.91 24.39
CA SER A 178 4.70 -3.61 23.50
C SER A 178 4.42 -3.92 22.03
N ASP A 179 3.47 -4.78 21.72
CA ASP A 179 3.32 -5.36 20.37
C ASP A 179 2.44 -4.51 19.45
N GLY A 180 1.53 -3.72 20.01
CA GLY A 180 0.59 -2.93 19.21
C GLY A 180 -0.02 -1.75 19.95
N ARG A 181 -0.86 -1.02 19.23
CA ARG A 181 -1.61 0.14 19.73
C ARG A 181 -3.06 0.04 19.32
N ILE A 182 -3.92 0.61 20.13
CA ILE A 182 -5.34 0.75 19.82
C ILE A 182 -5.59 2.19 19.41
N ILE A 183 -6.23 2.36 18.27
CA ILE A 183 -6.50 3.65 17.65
C ILE A 183 -8.01 3.78 17.53
N ALA A 184 -8.58 4.80 18.17
CA ALA A 184 -9.96 5.19 17.91
C ALA A 184 -9.97 6.31 16.88
N GLU A 185 -10.77 6.16 15.83
CA GLU A 185 -10.89 7.15 14.75
C GLU A 185 -12.34 7.50 14.51
N ARG A 186 -12.59 8.76 14.18
CA ARG A 186 -13.87 9.23 13.64
C ARG A 186 -13.72 9.41 12.15
N SER A 187 -14.62 8.80 11.38
CA SER A 187 -14.67 9.03 9.94
C SER A 187 -15.02 10.48 9.69
N GLU A 188 -14.04 11.26 9.21
CA GLU A 188 -14.34 12.56 8.62
C GLU A 188 -15.19 12.38 7.36
N VAL A 189 -16.04 13.37 7.10
CA VAL A 189 -16.86 13.43 5.90
C VAL A 189 -15.93 13.46 4.67
N GLY A 190 -15.93 12.39 3.86
CA GLY A 190 -15.56 12.48 2.44
C GLY A 190 -14.24 11.86 1.97
N SER A 191 -13.95 10.59 2.27
CA SER A 191 -12.93 9.83 1.50
C SER A 191 -13.52 8.76 0.58
N SER A 192 -14.75 8.30 0.83
CA SER A 192 -15.48 7.35 -0.02
C SER A 192 -16.99 7.66 -0.03
N PRO A 193 -17.70 7.58 -1.17
CA PRO A 193 -19.13 7.87 -1.26
C PRO A 193 -20.04 6.87 -0.51
N GLU A 194 -19.49 5.78 0.03
CA GLU A 194 -20.21 4.73 0.77
C GLU A 194 -20.04 4.81 2.31
N GLN A 195 -19.26 5.78 2.83
CA GLN A 195 -19.06 5.92 4.28
C GLN A 195 -20.09 6.87 4.89
N THR A 196 -20.86 6.35 5.85
CA THR A 196 -21.79 7.14 6.67
C THR A 196 -21.03 8.19 7.49
N VAL A 197 -21.45 9.44 7.36
CA VAL A 197 -20.96 10.58 8.15
C VAL A 197 -21.13 10.29 9.64
N GLY A 198 -20.04 10.37 10.42
CA GLY A 198 -20.06 10.17 11.87
C GLY A 198 -19.80 8.73 12.35
N ALA A 199 -19.37 7.82 11.48
CA ALA A 199 -18.97 6.48 11.90
C ALA A 199 -17.66 6.50 12.69
N SER A 200 -17.67 5.97 13.91
CA SER A 200 -16.49 5.76 14.75
C SER A 200 -16.06 4.30 14.72
N ARG A 201 -14.75 4.06 14.81
CA ARG A 201 -14.17 2.71 14.80
C ARG A 201 -12.97 2.59 15.74
N LEU A 202 -12.69 1.37 16.16
CA LEU A 202 -11.47 0.96 16.85
C LEU A 202 -10.61 0.15 15.90
N LYS A 203 -9.32 0.48 15.84
CA LYS A 203 -8.33 -0.26 15.08
C LYS A 203 -7.22 -0.72 16.02
N PHE A 204 -6.86 -1.99 15.94
CA PHE A 204 -5.60 -2.48 16.52
C PHE A 204 -4.52 -2.46 15.43
N ALA A 205 -3.47 -1.68 15.66
CA ALA A 205 -2.31 -1.61 14.79
C ALA A 205 -1.15 -2.41 15.40
N LEU A 206 -0.69 -3.44 14.69
CA LEU A 206 0.50 -4.19 15.07
C LEU A 206 1.75 -3.38 14.76
N LEU A 207 2.60 -3.19 15.77
CA LEU A 207 3.87 -2.49 15.63
C LEU A 207 5.07 -3.45 15.68
N ASN A 208 4.97 -4.56 16.42
CA ASN A 208 6.01 -5.58 16.53
C ASN A 208 5.74 -6.81 15.64
N ALA A 209 6.09 -6.69 14.36
CA ALA A 209 5.92 -7.78 13.39
C ALA A 209 6.82 -9.00 13.66
N ALA A 210 8.02 -8.78 14.21
CA ALA A 210 9.00 -9.84 14.47
C ALA A 210 8.44 -10.99 15.32
N ARG A 211 7.62 -10.66 16.33
CA ARG A 211 7.04 -11.66 17.24
C ARG A 211 6.18 -12.67 16.48
N HIS A 212 5.34 -12.19 15.57
CA HIS A 212 4.44 -13.04 14.80
C HIS A 212 5.16 -13.85 13.72
N PHE A 213 6.26 -13.32 13.19
CA PHE A 213 7.07 -14.05 12.22
C PHE A 213 8.08 -15.02 12.86
N SER A 214 8.36 -14.89 14.16
CA SER A 214 9.35 -15.70 14.87
C SER A 214 9.05 -17.20 14.85
N GLU A 215 7.78 -17.61 14.92
CA GLU A 215 7.36 -19.01 14.82
C GLU A 215 7.75 -19.62 13.47
N VAL A 216 7.64 -18.85 12.39
CA VAL A 216 8.04 -19.30 11.05
C VAL A 216 9.56 -19.50 10.99
N LEU A 217 10.33 -18.63 11.64
CA LEU A 217 11.79 -18.71 11.68
C LEU A 217 12.31 -19.88 12.53
N THR A 218 11.62 -20.20 13.62
CA THR A 218 12.04 -21.27 14.55
C THR A 218 11.68 -22.66 14.05
N GLU A 219 10.54 -22.83 13.39
CA GLU A 219 10.10 -24.13 12.90
C GLU A 219 10.69 -24.50 11.53
N ALA A 220 10.85 -23.53 10.64
CA ALA A 220 11.37 -23.78 9.30
C ALA A 220 12.86 -24.14 9.32
N ARG A 221 13.27 -25.01 8.39
CA ARG A 221 14.69 -25.30 8.15
C ARG A 221 15.42 -24.10 7.55
N SER A 222 14.76 -23.38 6.65
CA SER A 222 15.32 -22.21 5.97
C SER A 222 14.20 -21.33 5.44
N VAL A 223 14.38 -20.01 5.53
CA VAL A 223 13.49 -19.01 4.93
C VAL A 223 14.27 -18.20 3.91
N VAL A 224 13.79 -18.17 2.67
CA VAL A 224 14.36 -17.41 1.55
C VAL A 224 13.38 -16.31 1.17
N LEU A 225 13.84 -15.06 1.26
CA LEU A 225 13.07 -13.89 0.81
C LEU A 225 13.59 -13.44 -0.55
N ALA A 226 12.73 -13.50 -1.57
CA ALA A 226 13.04 -13.05 -2.93
C ALA A 226 12.14 -11.87 -3.30
N SER A 227 12.71 -10.82 -3.89
CA SER A 227 11.96 -9.68 -4.45
C SER A 227 12.88 -8.80 -5.30
N GLY A 228 12.36 -8.29 -6.42
CA GLY A 228 13.07 -7.32 -7.27
C GLY A 228 13.16 -5.90 -6.69
N THR A 229 12.37 -5.60 -5.64
CA THR A 229 12.21 -4.26 -5.05
C THR A 229 12.38 -4.27 -3.52
N LEU A 230 13.10 -5.27 -2.97
CA LEU A 230 13.30 -5.41 -1.52
C LEU A 230 14.09 -4.24 -0.90
N ALA A 231 14.91 -3.54 -1.70
CA ALA A 231 15.70 -2.42 -1.22
C ALA A 231 14.82 -1.23 -0.84
N PRO A 232 15.04 -0.60 0.34
CA PRO A 232 16.12 -0.85 1.31
C PRO A 232 15.82 -2.03 2.26
N VAL A 233 16.79 -2.94 2.42
CA VAL A 233 16.63 -4.24 3.14
C VAL A 233 16.84 -4.09 4.64
N GLU A 234 17.59 -3.07 5.06
CA GLU A 234 17.95 -2.80 6.46
C GLU A 234 16.71 -2.66 7.34
N SER A 235 15.72 -1.89 6.87
CA SER A 235 14.46 -1.68 7.60
C SER A 235 13.66 -2.97 7.77
N LEU A 236 13.64 -3.83 6.74
CA LEU A 236 12.98 -5.12 6.81
C LEU A 236 13.65 -6.02 7.85
N VAL A 237 14.99 -6.06 7.85
CA VAL A 237 15.77 -6.89 8.77
C VAL A 237 15.56 -6.45 10.22
N GLN A 238 15.60 -5.14 10.49
CA GLN A 238 15.38 -4.63 11.83
C GLN A 238 13.96 -4.90 12.36
N GLN A 239 12.96 -4.93 11.48
CA GLN A 239 11.56 -5.10 11.89
C GLN A 239 11.10 -6.56 11.97
N LEU A 240 11.65 -7.47 11.15
CA LEU A 240 11.26 -8.88 11.14
C LEU A 240 12.28 -9.79 11.83
N PHE A 241 13.56 -9.42 11.84
CA PHE A 241 14.66 -10.26 12.36
C PHE A 241 15.50 -9.57 13.46
N PRO A 242 14.92 -8.77 14.38
CA PRO A 242 15.71 -8.04 15.38
C PRO A 242 16.47 -8.95 16.36
N ALA A 243 15.97 -10.16 16.61
CA ALA A 243 16.55 -11.12 17.56
C ALA A 243 17.49 -12.14 16.90
N GLU A 244 17.56 -12.16 15.56
CA GLU A 244 18.39 -13.12 14.83
C GLU A 244 19.84 -12.67 14.78
N ASP A 245 20.77 -13.64 14.84
CA ASP A 245 22.20 -13.38 14.66
C ASP A 245 22.44 -12.87 13.22
N PRO A 246 23.07 -11.68 13.04
CA PRO A 246 23.43 -11.17 11.72
C PRO A 246 24.22 -12.17 10.85
N ALA A 247 25.01 -13.06 11.46
CA ALA A 247 25.75 -14.10 10.75
C ALA A 247 24.86 -15.15 10.07
N ARG A 248 23.61 -15.30 10.52
CA ARG A 248 22.61 -16.19 9.89
C ARG A 248 21.90 -15.55 8.69
N ILE A 249 22.00 -14.23 8.54
CA ILE A 249 21.30 -13.48 7.50
C ILE A 249 22.23 -13.31 6.29
N VAL A 250 22.08 -14.19 5.31
CA VAL A 250 22.81 -14.10 4.05
C VAL A 250 22.07 -13.19 3.08
N ARG A 251 22.75 -12.14 2.61
CA ARG A 251 22.22 -11.22 1.60
C ARG A 251 22.88 -11.49 0.25
N PHE A 252 22.06 -11.59 -0.78
CA PHE A 252 22.52 -11.75 -2.15
C PHE A 252 21.73 -10.81 -3.06
N SER A 253 22.42 -10.11 -3.96
CA SER A 253 21.81 -9.23 -4.95
C SER A 253 22.39 -9.56 -6.32
N CYS A 254 21.50 -9.79 -7.28
CA CYS A 254 21.87 -9.93 -8.68
C CYS A 254 21.87 -8.57 -9.35
N GLY A 255 22.75 -8.39 -10.34
CA GLY A 255 22.61 -7.30 -11.30
C GLY A 255 21.29 -7.41 -12.07
N HIS A 256 20.84 -6.31 -12.67
CA HIS A 256 19.67 -6.34 -13.53
C HIS A 256 20.03 -6.92 -14.89
N VAL A 257 19.05 -7.55 -15.52
CA VAL A 257 19.20 -8.18 -16.84
C VAL A 257 19.41 -7.16 -17.97
N VAL A 258 19.21 -5.87 -17.69
CA VAL A 258 19.23 -4.78 -18.68
C VAL A 258 20.49 -3.95 -18.50
N ASP A 259 21.14 -3.68 -19.63
CA ASP A 259 22.33 -2.84 -19.67
C ASP A 259 22.01 -1.42 -19.17
N PRO A 260 22.83 -0.83 -18.28
CA PRO A 260 22.57 0.50 -17.73
C PRO A 260 22.39 1.60 -18.78
N SER A 261 22.91 1.44 -20.00
CA SER A 261 22.76 2.40 -21.09
C SER A 261 21.39 2.35 -21.78
N ARG A 262 20.59 1.30 -21.54
CA ARG A 262 19.18 1.16 -21.95
C ARG A 262 18.20 1.75 -20.94
N LEU A 263 18.69 2.26 -19.82
CA LEU A 263 17.90 3.01 -18.85
C LEU A 263 18.45 4.42 -18.69
N LEU A 264 17.57 5.40 -18.70
CA LEU A 264 17.91 6.79 -18.44
C LEU A 264 17.09 7.31 -17.27
N ALA A 265 17.71 7.53 -16.12
CA ALA A 265 17.07 8.13 -14.96
C ALA A 265 17.47 9.60 -14.80
N LEU A 266 16.50 10.52 -14.79
CA LEU A 266 16.70 11.96 -14.81
C LEU A 266 16.00 12.64 -13.62
N PRO A 267 16.76 12.99 -12.56
CA PRO A 267 16.27 13.78 -11.43
C PRO A 267 16.03 15.24 -11.84
N LEU A 268 14.80 15.70 -11.97
CA LEU A 268 14.49 17.05 -12.46
C LEU A 268 13.88 17.93 -11.37
N GLY A 269 14.55 19.05 -11.08
CA GLY A 269 14.17 19.97 -10.00
C GLY A 269 13.59 21.31 -10.43
N VAL A 270 13.59 21.61 -11.73
CA VAL A 270 13.12 22.89 -12.29
C VAL A 270 12.21 22.66 -13.49
N GLY A 271 11.19 23.50 -13.63
CA GLY A 271 10.24 23.44 -14.72
C GLY A 271 10.75 24.11 -16.01
N PRO A 272 9.99 24.04 -17.11
CA PRO A 272 10.31 24.72 -18.36
C PRO A 272 10.56 26.22 -18.24
N SER A 273 9.90 26.92 -17.31
CA SER A 273 10.11 28.36 -17.07
C SER A 273 11.32 28.67 -16.16
N GLY A 274 12.01 27.64 -15.64
CA GLY A 274 13.11 27.80 -14.68
C GLY A 274 12.68 27.81 -13.20
N ASP A 275 11.37 27.82 -12.92
CA ASP A 275 10.84 27.77 -11.56
C ASP A 275 11.11 26.42 -10.88
N PRO A 276 11.36 26.39 -9.55
CA PRO A 276 11.60 25.15 -8.82
C PRO A 276 10.36 24.26 -8.73
N LEU A 277 10.53 22.98 -9.01
CA LEU A 277 9.49 21.96 -8.87
C LEU A 277 9.47 21.44 -7.43
N ASN A 278 8.71 22.13 -6.58
CA ASN A 278 8.58 21.80 -5.17
C ASN A 278 7.21 21.19 -4.86
N PHE A 279 7.18 19.87 -4.64
CA PHE A 279 5.95 19.13 -4.36
C PHE A 279 5.67 18.91 -2.87
N ARG A 280 6.24 19.73 -1.97
CA ARG A 280 5.88 19.70 -0.55
C ARG A 280 4.40 20.09 -0.35
N HIS A 281 3.79 19.54 0.70
CA HIS A 281 2.41 19.85 1.08
C HIS A 281 2.21 21.37 1.24
N GLY A 282 1.13 21.91 0.67
CA GLY A 282 0.83 23.35 0.63
C GLY A 282 1.45 24.11 -0.55
N ILE A 283 2.60 23.67 -1.08
CA ILE A 283 3.24 24.31 -2.26
C ILE A 283 2.82 23.59 -3.55
N ARG A 284 2.68 22.25 -3.52
CA ARG A 284 2.33 21.43 -4.69
C ARG A 284 1.02 21.81 -5.38
N SER A 285 0.10 22.43 -4.64
CA SER A 285 -1.24 22.88 -5.05
C SER A 285 -1.22 24.29 -5.65
N GLN A 286 -0.07 24.96 -5.66
CA GLN A 286 0.06 26.25 -6.32
C GLN A 286 -0.08 26.06 -7.83
N SER A 287 -0.96 26.87 -8.44
CA SER A 287 -1.21 26.89 -9.88
C SER A 287 0.07 26.95 -10.72
N SER A 288 1.06 27.76 -10.30
CA SER A 288 2.34 27.88 -11.00
C SER A 288 3.08 26.54 -11.11
N VAL A 289 3.13 25.75 -10.03
CA VAL A 289 3.80 24.44 -10.00
C VAL A 289 3.06 23.45 -10.90
N ILE A 290 1.73 23.41 -10.84
CA ILE A 290 0.91 22.52 -11.68
C ILE A 290 1.05 22.89 -13.16
N ASP A 291 1.06 24.19 -13.49
CA ASP A 291 1.25 24.68 -14.85
C ASP A 291 2.63 24.26 -15.40
N GLN A 292 3.69 24.28 -14.57
CA GLN A 292 5.01 23.75 -14.96
C GLN A 292 4.96 22.25 -15.28
N VAL A 293 4.21 21.45 -14.51
CA VAL A 293 4.03 20.01 -14.80
C VAL A 293 3.33 19.82 -16.14
N GLY A 294 2.26 20.56 -16.43
CA GLY A 294 1.57 20.49 -17.72
C GLY A 294 2.47 20.86 -18.91
N LEU A 295 3.23 21.95 -18.78
CA LEU A 295 4.19 22.39 -19.80
C LEU A 295 5.32 21.36 -20.01
N LEU A 296 5.77 20.72 -18.93
CA LEU A 296 6.77 19.66 -19.00
C LEU A 296 6.22 18.45 -19.77
N LEU A 297 5.03 17.97 -19.39
CA LEU A 297 4.38 16.83 -20.04
C LEU A 297 4.17 17.11 -21.52
N LYS A 298 3.66 18.30 -21.88
CA LYS A 298 3.50 18.73 -23.28
C LYS A 298 4.79 18.60 -24.09
N ASN A 299 5.94 18.98 -23.55
CA ASN A 299 7.21 18.88 -24.26
C ASN A 299 7.73 17.45 -24.32
N LEU A 300 7.55 16.69 -23.24
CA LEU A 300 8.05 15.33 -23.09
C LEU A 300 7.34 14.34 -24.02
N VAL A 301 6.00 14.38 -24.06
CA VAL A 301 5.18 13.42 -24.82
C VAL A 301 5.41 13.45 -26.33
N ARG A 302 5.99 14.55 -26.84
CA ARG A 302 6.38 14.71 -28.25
C ARG A 302 7.67 13.97 -28.59
N LEU A 303 8.51 13.69 -27.59
CA LEU A 303 9.81 13.03 -27.74
C LEU A 303 9.74 11.53 -27.45
N VAL A 304 8.83 11.10 -26.57
CA VAL A 304 8.71 9.71 -26.14
C VAL A 304 7.95 8.89 -27.19
N PRO A 305 8.52 7.78 -27.69
CA PRO A 305 7.78 6.79 -28.48
C PRO A 305 6.89 5.93 -27.57
N GLY A 306 5.70 5.53 -28.01
CA GLY A 306 4.84 4.64 -27.21
C GLY A 306 4.30 5.30 -25.93
N GLY A 307 4.14 4.51 -24.88
CA GLY A 307 3.50 4.87 -23.63
C GLY A 307 4.34 5.73 -22.69
N THR A 308 3.73 6.78 -22.14
CA THR A 308 4.25 7.54 -21.00
C THR A 308 3.33 7.32 -19.79
N VAL A 309 3.86 6.80 -18.69
CA VAL A 309 3.12 6.61 -17.43
C VAL A 309 3.52 7.69 -16.44
N VAL A 310 2.56 8.46 -15.95
CA VAL A 310 2.78 9.57 -15.01
C VAL A 310 2.17 9.18 -13.67
N PHE A 311 3.01 8.97 -12.68
CA PHE A 311 2.60 8.61 -11.33
C PHE A 311 2.43 9.85 -10.45
N PHE A 312 1.27 9.96 -9.82
CA PHE A 312 0.93 10.99 -8.85
C PHE A 312 0.85 10.38 -7.43
N PRO A 313 1.16 11.15 -6.38
CA PRO A 313 1.18 10.66 -5.00
C PRO A 313 -0.20 10.31 -4.42
N SER A 314 -1.30 10.81 -4.99
CA SER A 314 -2.66 10.46 -4.56
C SER A 314 -3.69 10.77 -5.64
N PHE A 315 -4.85 10.11 -5.57
CA PHE A 315 -6.00 10.43 -6.43
C PHE A 315 -6.46 11.88 -6.28
N GLY A 316 -6.48 12.42 -5.05
CA GLY A 316 -6.87 13.82 -4.83
C GLY A 316 -5.94 14.81 -5.52
N TYR A 317 -4.63 14.57 -5.52
CA TYR A 317 -3.69 15.44 -6.23
C TYR A 317 -3.76 15.27 -7.75
N LEU A 318 -3.99 14.03 -8.22
CA LEU A 318 -4.26 13.77 -9.63
C LEU A 318 -5.52 14.53 -10.11
N ASP A 319 -6.59 14.53 -9.34
CA ASP A 319 -7.82 15.27 -9.64
C ASP A 319 -7.55 16.78 -9.72
N GLU A 320 -6.84 17.34 -8.73
CA GLU A 320 -6.43 18.76 -8.70
C GLU A 320 -5.59 19.16 -9.92
N VAL A 321 -4.58 18.36 -10.26
CA VAL A 321 -3.73 18.60 -11.43
C VAL A 321 -4.55 18.53 -12.71
N THR A 322 -5.38 17.50 -12.87
CA THR A 322 -6.21 17.32 -14.08
C THR A 322 -7.15 18.50 -14.28
N ALA A 323 -7.88 18.91 -13.23
CA ALA A 323 -8.81 20.05 -13.28
C ALA A 323 -8.11 21.37 -13.66
N ARG A 324 -6.90 21.60 -13.16
CA ARG A 324 -6.08 22.77 -13.53
C ARG A 324 -5.62 22.71 -14.99
N LEU A 325 -5.19 21.54 -15.47
CA LEU A 325 -4.76 21.36 -16.86
C LEU A 325 -5.92 21.52 -17.86
N GLU A 326 -7.14 21.12 -17.48
CA GLU A 326 -8.36 21.39 -18.24
C GLU A 326 -8.65 22.89 -18.29
N THR A 327 -8.67 23.56 -17.13
CA THR A 327 -8.96 25.00 -17.04
C THR A 327 -7.99 25.87 -17.85
N THR A 328 -6.73 25.45 -17.94
CA THR A 328 -5.68 26.16 -18.70
C THR A 328 -5.61 25.78 -20.19
N GLY A 329 -6.36 24.77 -20.63
CA GLY A 329 -6.28 24.21 -21.98
C GLY A 329 -4.98 23.44 -22.27
N LEU A 330 -4.17 23.19 -21.24
CA LEU A 330 -2.94 22.39 -21.36
C LEU A 330 -3.28 20.91 -21.59
N LEU A 331 -4.34 20.39 -20.97
CA LEU A 331 -4.77 19.01 -21.17
C LEU A 331 -5.14 18.76 -22.65
N ASP A 332 -5.95 19.65 -23.24
CA ASP A 332 -6.31 19.58 -24.66
C ASP A 332 -5.07 19.61 -25.56
N THR A 333 -4.09 20.44 -25.20
CA THR A 333 -2.84 20.54 -25.95
C THR A 333 -2.04 19.24 -25.90
N ILE A 334 -2.02 18.57 -24.75
CA ILE A 334 -1.39 17.25 -24.58
C ILE A 334 -2.18 16.19 -25.36
N GLN A 335 -3.51 16.19 -25.24
CA GLN A 335 -4.41 15.25 -25.91
C GLN A 335 -4.32 15.30 -27.44
N ARG A 336 -4.07 16.48 -28.02
CA ARG A 336 -3.79 16.64 -29.46
C ARG A 336 -2.51 15.93 -29.91
N GLU A 337 -1.52 15.78 -29.03
CA GLU A 337 -0.27 15.09 -29.34
C GLU A 337 -0.34 13.58 -29.01
N ARG A 338 -1.02 13.23 -27.90
CA ARG A 338 -1.18 11.88 -27.36
C ARG A 338 -2.48 11.75 -26.56
N PRO A 339 -3.31 10.71 -26.78
CA PRO A 339 -4.47 10.47 -25.92
C PRO A 339 -4.03 10.29 -24.46
N VAL A 340 -4.82 10.85 -23.54
CA VAL A 340 -4.56 10.81 -22.09
C VAL A 340 -5.62 9.93 -21.44
N PHE A 341 -5.18 8.93 -20.71
CA PHE A 341 -5.99 8.02 -19.90
C PHE A 341 -5.73 8.28 -18.43
N LYS A 342 -6.70 7.95 -17.58
CA LYS A 342 -6.63 8.17 -16.14
C LYS A 342 -7.02 6.91 -15.41
N GLU A 343 -6.27 6.59 -14.36
CA GLU A 343 -6.59 5.48 -13.48
C GLU A 343 -7.97 5.67 -12.83
N PRO A 344 -8.91 4.72 -13.01
CA PRO A 344 -10.18 4.75 -12.34
C PRO A 344 -10.03 4.35 -10.87
N ARG A 345 -10.90 4.90 -10.01
CA ARG A 345 -10.97 4.49 -8.60
C ARG A 345 -11.62 3.10 -8.46
N SER A 346 -12.60 2.80 -9.31
CA SER A 346 -13.31 1.52 -9.37
C SER A 346 -12.43 0.43 -9.98
N ALA A 347 -12.43 -0.77 -9.37
CA ALA A 347 -11.67 -1.92 -9.90
C ALA A 347 -12.25 -2.42 -11.23
N ALA A 348 -13.57 -2.31 -11.42
CA ALA A 348 -14.25 -2.84 -12.60
C ALA A 348 -13.88 -2.12 -13.91
N GLU A 349 -13.37 -0.89 -13.82
CA GLU A 349 -13.01 -0.06 -14.97
C GLU A 349 -11.52 -0.14 -15.33
N VAL A 350 -10.70 -0.75 -14.47
CA VAL A 350 -9.23 -0.77 -14.65
C VAL A 350 -8.84 -1.45 -15.96
N ASP A 351 -9.40 -2.63 -16.22
CA ASP A 351 -9.04 -3.45 -17.38
C ASP A 351 -9.44 -2.79 -18.70
N SER A 352 -10.59 -2.10 -18.73
CA SER A 352 -11.07 -1.41 -19.93
C SER A 352 -10.20 -0.20 -20.27
N VAL A 353 -9.81 0.59 -19.27
CA VAL A 353 -8.89 1.72 -19.46
C VAL A 353 -7.51 1.24 -19.91
N LEU A 354 -7.00 0.15 -19.32
CA LEU A 354 -5.71 -0.43 -19.69
C LEU A 354 -5.72 -0.96 -21.13
N ALA A 355 -6.80 -1.61 -21.56
CA ALA A 355 -6.94 -2.11 -22.93
C ALA A 355 -6.91 -0.96 -23.95
N LEU A 356 -7.63 0.14 -23.69
CA LEU A 356 -7.63 1.33 -24.54
C LEU A 356 -6.25 2.00 -24.60
N TYR A 357 -5.57 2.07 -23.45
CA TYR A 357 -4.20 2.58 -23.36
C TYR A 357 -3.22 1.74 -24.18
N ALA A 358 -3.28 0.40 -24.05
CA ALA A 358 -2.42 -0.52 -24.79
C ALA A 358 -2.62 -0.44 -26.30
N ALA A 359 -3.88 -0.33 -26.74
CA ALA A 359 -4.22 -0.11 -28.15
C ALA A 359 -3.61 1.20 -28.69
N ALA A 360 -3.74 2.29 -27.93
CA ALA A 360 -3.17 3.59 -28.30
C ALA A 360 -1.61 3.59 -28.31
N CYS A 361 -0.99 2.71 -27.52
CA CYS A 361 0.46 2.49 -27.53
C CYS A 361 0.95 1.64 -28.72
N GLY A 362 0.06 1.09 -29.55
CA GLY A 362 0.42 0.28 -30.71
C GLY A 362 0.81 -1.15 -30.37
N VAL A 363 0.23 -1.71 -29.31
CA VAL A 363 0.45 -3.11 -28.90
C VAL A 363 -0.52 -4.08 -29.59
N ASP A 364 -1.62 -3.58 -30.19
CA ASP A 364 -2.55 -4.41 -30.97
C ASP A 364 -2.17 -4.42 -32.47
N PRO A 365 -1.67 -5.55 -33.03
CA PRO A 365 -1.33 -5.66 -34.46
C PRO A 365 -2.55 -5.66 -35.39
N LYS A 366 -3.78 -5.84 -34.89
CA LYS A 366 -5.02 -5.80 -35.69
C LYS A 366 -5.52 -4.38 -35.90
N ALA A 367 -5.07 -3.43 -35.08
CA ALA A 367 -5.35 -2.02 -35.26
C ALA A 367 -4.45 -1.50 -36.38
N GLY A 368 -4.88 -1.62 -37.64
CA GLY A 368 -4.21 -1.14 -38.85
C GLY A 368 -4.04 0.40 -38.91
N LEU A 369 -3.56 1.03 -37.84
CA LEU A 369 -3.31 2.45 -37.73
C LEU A 369 -1.86 2.72 -38.11
N ALA A 370 -1.69 3.29 -39.31
CA ALA A 370 -0.44 3.75 -39.89
C ALA A 370 0.31 4.85 -39.09
N ARG A 371 -0.03 5.08 -37.80
CA ARG A 371 0.62 6.08 -36.94
C ARG A 371 0.28 5.94 -35.46
N CYS A 372 0.50 4.79 -34.84
CA CYS A 372 0.45 4.71 -33.37
C CYS A 372 1.60 5.55 -32.78
N ARG A 373 1.26 6.75 -32.30
CA ARG A 373 2.27 7.65 -31.77
C ARG A 373 2.57 7.34 -30.28
N GLY A 374 1.64 6.71 -29.57
CA GLY A 374 1.74 6.43 -28.13
C GLY A 374 0.56 6.99 -27.34
N ALA A 375 0.60 6.86 -26.02
CA ALA A 375 -0.42 7.39 -25.11
C ALA A 375 0.18 7.85 -23.77
N VAL A 376 -0.58 8.66 -23.03
CA VAL A 376 -0.24 9.06 -21.66
C VAL A 376 -1.22 8.39 -20.70
N LEU A 377 -0.70 7.79 -19.63
CA LEU A 377 -1.50 7.22 -18.56
C LEU A 377 -1.19 7.95 -17.25
N PHE A 378 -2.20 8.60 -16.69
CA PHE A 378 -2.13 9.18 -15.36
C PHE A 378 -2.51 8.12 -14.33
N SER A 379 -1.57 7.74 -13.48
CA SER A 379 -1.69 6.71 -12.46
C SER A 379 -1.35 7.24 -11.08
N VAL A 380 -1.74 6.50 -10.05
CA VAL A 380 -1.47 6.84 -8.65
C VAL A 380 -0.50 5.83 -8.04
N VAL A 381 0.47 6.32 -7.26
CA VAL A 381 1.37 5.46 -6.49
C VAL A 381 0.58 4.74 -5.40
N GLY A 382 0.73 3.41 -5.29
CA GLY A 382 -0.12 2.56 -4.44
C GLY A 382 -1.53 2.36 -5.00
N GLY A 383 -1.80 2.84 -6.23
CA GLY A 383 -3.01 2.52 -6.98
C GLY A 383 -2.94 1.12 -7.59
N LYS A 384 -4.07 0.62 -8.09
CA LYS A 384 -4.21 -0.72 -8.68
C LYS A 384 -3.28 -0.90 -9.88
N LEU A 385 -3.14 0.14 -10.71
CA LEU A 385 -2.24 0.12 -11.86
C LEU A 385 -0.76 0.07 -11.47
N SER A 386 -0.43 0.49 -10.24
CA SER A 386 0.94 0.55 -9.71
C SER A 386 1.35 -0.66 -8.87
N GLU A 387 0.44 -1.61 -8.61
CA GLU A 387 0.71 -2.82 -7.82
C GLU A 387 0.59 -4.13 -8.64
N GLY A 388 -0.31 -4.18 -9.62
CA GLY A 388 -0.60 -5.43 -10.35
C GLY A 388 -0.10 -5.49 -11.80
N ILE A 389 0.25 -4.36 -12.41
CA ILE A 389 0.44 -4.29 -13.88
C ILE A 389 1.89 -4.08 -14.27
N ASN A 390 2.25 -4.67 -15.41
CA ASN A 390 3.55 -4.57 -16.04
C ASN A 390 3.45 -3.63 -17.27
N PHE A 391 4.30 -2.61 -17.32
CA PHE A 391 4.38 -1.64 -18.43
C PHE A 391 5.62 -1.90 -19.29
N GLY A 392 5.81 -3.15 -19.71
CA GLY A 392 6.93 -3.51 -20.59
C GLY A 392 6.78 -2.92 -21.99
N ASP A 393 7.91 -2.78 -22.68
CA ASP A 393 7.97 -2.36 -24.07
C ASP A 393 7.27 -1.02 -24.36
N ASN A 394 6.37 -1.02 -25.35
CA ASN A 394 5.67 0.16 -25.82
C ASN A 394 4.61 0.64 -24.82
N LEU A 395 4.27 -0.15 -23.79
CA LEU A 395 3.35 0.27 -22.73
C LEU A 395 4.02 1.26 -21.76
N GLY A 396 5.35 1.38 -21.74
CA GLY A 396 6.03 2.18 -20.72
C GLY A 396 7.40 2.71 -21.16
N ARG A 397 7.55 3.33 -22.33
CA ARG A 397 8.87 3.88 -22.71
C ARG A 397 9.34 5.01 -21.82
N CYS A 398 8.43 5.72 -21.16
CA CYS A 398 8.78 6.75 -20.19
C CYS A 398 7.93 6.66 -18.92
N VAL A 399 8.56 6.76 -17.76
CA VAL A 399 7.92 6.98 -16.47
C VAL A 399 8.20 8.39 -15.99
N VAL A 400 7.17 9.07 -15.50
CA VAL A 400 7.29 10.36 -14.84
C VAL A 400 6.77 10.22 -13.42
N MET A 401 7.64 10.36 -12.42
CA MET A 401 7.27 10.36 -11.01
C MET A 401 7.06 11.80 -10.54
N VAL A 402 5.81 12.19 -10.28
CA VAL A 402 5.45 13.55 -9.86
C VAL A 402 5.61 13.66 -8.34
N GLY A 403 6.65 14.36 -7.89
CA GLY A 403 6.94 14.55 -6.48
C GLY A 403 7.44 13.27 -5.80
N MET A 404 7.22 13.21 -4.49
CA MET A 404 7.57 12.07 -3.65
C MET A 404 6.34 11.62 -2.86
N PRO A 405 5.94 10.33 -2.98
CA PRO A 405 4.74 9.77 -2.35
C PRO A 405 5.00 9.47 -0.87
N TYR A 406 5.31 10.49 -0.08
CA TYR A 406 5.40 10.33 1.37
C TYR A 406 4.02 10.01 1.96
N PRO A 407 3.93 9.02 2.88
CA PRO A 407 2.70 8.77 3.60
C PRO A 407 2.34 9.98 4.49
N ASN A 408 1.10 10.05 4.96
CA ASN A 408 0.66 11.17 5.78
C ASN A 408 1.36 11.16 7.15
N PRO A 409 2.20 12.16 7.49
CA PRO A 409 2.90 12.18 8.77
C PRO A 409 1.97 12.40 9.98
N ARG A 410 0.70 12.76 9.74
CA ARG A 410 -0.33 12.89 10.78
C ARG A 410 -1.04 11.57 11.09
N ASP A 411 -0.78 10.52 10.31
CA ASP A 411 -1.32 9.19 10.57
C ASP A 411 -0.84 8.69 11.95
N PRO A 412 -1.76 8.41 12.89
CA PRO A 412 -1.40 7.96 14.23
C PRO A 412 -0.59 6.66 14.21
N GLU A 413 -0.90 5.71 13.32
CA GLU A 413 -0.18 4.44 13.23
C GLU A 413 1.27 4.66 12.82
N LEU A 414 1.50 5.49 11.81
CA LEU A 414 2.84 5.82 11.33
C LEU A 414 3.65 6.52 12.43
N ARG A 415 3.04 7.45 13.17
CA ARG A 415 3.71 8.17 14.26
C ARG A 415 4.18 7.23 15.37
N GLU A 416 3.32 6.31 15.81
CA GLU A 416 3.68 5.33 16.83
C GLU A 416 4.79 4.41 16.34
N ARG A 417 4.72 3.96 15.09
CA ARG A 417 5.76 3.11 14.51
C ARG A 417 7.11 3.82 14.41
N MET A 418 7.11 5.08 13.98
CA MET A 418 8.32 5.91 13.95
C MET A 418 8.90 6.09 15.37
N ALA A 419 8.04 6.36 16.36
CA ALA A 419 8.47 6.51 17.75
C ALA A 419 9.08 5.23 18.32
N GLN A 420 8.54 4.06 17.99
CA GLN A 420 9.14 2.78 18.38
C GLN A 420 10.50 2.54 17.72
N LEU A 421 10.64 2.86 16.43
CA LEU A 421 11.92 2.75 15.73
C LEU A 421 12.95 3.72 16.30
N ASP A 422 12.55 4.94 16.64
CA ASP A 422 13.40 5.93 17.31
C ASP A 422 13.86 5.42 18.69
N ALA A 423 12.96 4.81 19.48
CA ALA A 423 13.29 4.21 20.77
C ALA A 423 14.25 3.02 20.62
N ALA A 424 14.01 2.13 19.65
CA ALA A 424 14.89 1.01 19.37
C ALA A 424 16.28 1.47 18.90
N ALA A 425 16.34 2.48 18.03
CA ALA A 425 17.60 3.08 17.57
C ALA A 425 18.38 3.73 18.72
N ALA A 426 17.69 4.38 19.67
CA ALA A 426 18.31 4.94 20.87
C ALA A 426 18.91 3.85 21.78
N GLN A 427 18.24 2.71 21.92
CA GLN A 427 18.73 1.58 22.72
C GLN A 427 19.94 0.86 22.08
N ALA A 428 20.04 0.87 20.74
CA ALA A 428 21.14 0.22 19.99
C ALA A 428 22.49 0.95 20.08
N GLY A 429 22.63 2.03 20.86
CA GLY A 429 23.92 2.55 21.30
C GLY A 429 24.77 3.28 20.24
N GLY A 430 24.15 4.06 19.34
CA GLY A 430 24.88 5.01 18.49
C GLY A 430 25.73 4.40 17.36
N GLY A 431 25.67 3.08 17.15
CA GLY A 431 26.42 2.35 16.12
C GLY A 431 26.03 2.68 14.65
N GLY A 432 25.15 3.65 14.40
CA GLY A 432 24.83 4.17 13.07
C GLY A 432 24.12 3.21 12.11
N THR A 433 23.83 1.97 12.52
CA THR A 433 23.23 0.93 11.67
C THR A 433 21.73 0.73 11.89
N ALA A 434 21.16 1.25 12.98
CA ALA A 434 19.73 1.18 13.24
C ALA A 434 18.98 2.22 12.40
N VAL A 435 17.91 1.77 11.72
CA VAL A 435 16.95 2.60 11.00
C VAL A 435 16.11 3.35 12.02
N ASP A 436 16.24 4.67 12.01
CA ASP A 436 15.41 5.59 12.80
C ASP A 436 14.06 5.86 12.10
N GLY A 437 13.13 6.49 12.80
CA GLY A 437 11.80 6.81 12.28
C GLY A 437 11.86 7.69 11.03
N ARG A 438 12.83 8.61 10.95
CA ARG A 438 13.04 9.44 9.75
C ARG A 438 13.51 8.62 8.56
N SER A 439 14.47 7.72 8.74
CA SER A 439 14.94 6.84 7.66
C SER A 439 13.84 5.91 7.21
N TYR A 440 13.04 5.37 8.13
CA TYR A 440 11.87 4.55 7.82
C TYR A 440 10.83 5.31 6.99
N TYR A 441 10.52 6.57 7.36
CA TYR A 441 9.61 7.41 6.60
C TYR A 441 10.10 7.68 5.17
N GLU A 442 11.40 7.92 5.00
CA GLU A 442 12.04 8.02 3.68
C GLU A 442 12.05 6.66 2.93
N ASP A 443 12.21 5.54 3.64
CA ASP A 443 12.18 4.20 3.06
C ASP A 443 10.82 3.89 2.47
N LEU A 444 9.72 4.17 3.19
CA LEU A 444 8.35 3.99 2.68
C LEU A 444 8.13 4.75 1.37
N CYS A 445 8.56 6.01 1.31
CA CYS A 445 8.46 6.82 0.10
C CYS A 445 9.24 6.19 -1.07
N MET A 446 10.50 5.80 -0.83
CA MET A 446 11.35 5.28 -1.90
C MET A 446 10.98 3.86 -2.32
N LYS A 447 10.44 3.04 -1.42
CA LYS A 447 9.92 1.70 -1.74
C LYS A 447 8.77 1.80 -2.75
N ALA A 448 7.83 2.72 -2.52
CA ALA A 448 6.72 2.97 -3.43
C ALA A 448 7.20 3.50 -4.80
N VAL A 449 8.18 4.40 -4.81
CA VAL A 449 8.81 4.90 -6.07
C VAL A 449 9.50 3.75 -6.82
N ASN A 450 10.28 2.93 -6.13
CA ASN A 450 11.01 1.81 -6.73
C ASN A 450 10.06 0.75 -7.32
N GLN A 451 8.93 0.49 -6.66
CA GLN A 451 7.88 -0.38 -7.19
C GLN A 451 7.30 0.15 -8.51
N CYS A 452 7.00 1.45 -8.59
CA CYS A 452 6.48 2.03 -9.84
C CYS A 452 7.51 1.94 -10.97
N ILE A 453 8.79 2.21 -10.69
CA ILE A 453 9.84 2.21 -11.73
C ILE A 453 10.18 0.78 -12.18
N GLY A 454 10.23 -0.18 -11.24
CA GLY A 454 10.54 -1.58 -11.53
C GLY A 454 9.52 -2.28 -12.44
N ARG A 455 8.38 -1.64 -12.74
CA ARG A 455 7.35 -2.18 -13.63
C ARG A 455 7.62 -2.01 -15.11
N VAL A 456 8.60 -1.20 -15.45
CA VAL A 456 8.73 -0.63 -16.79
C VAL A 456 9.84 -1.27 -17.61
N ILE A 457 10.68 -2.10 -16.98
CA ILE A 457 11.81 -2.76 -17.64
C ILE A 457 11.76 -4.24 -17.29
N ARG A 458 11.76 -5.12 -18.29
CA ARG A 458 11.48 -6.55 -18.05
C ARG A 458 12.46 -7.54 -18.63
N HIS A 459 12.94 -7.32 -19.85
CA HIS A 459 13.85 -8.25 -20.52
C HIS A 459 15.12 -7.53 -20.97
N THR A 460 16.17 -8.30 -21.30
CA THR A 460 17.51 -7.80 -21.69
C THR A 460 17.45 -6.70 -22.75
N GLU A 461 16.50 -6.84 -23.68
CA GLU A 461 16.36 -5.94 -24.81
C GLU A 461 15.54 -4.67 -24.55
N ASP A 462 14.92 -4.54 -23.38
CA ASP A 462 14.01 -3.44 -23.07
C ASP A 462 14.78 -2.13 -22.79
N TYR A 463 14.10 -1.00 -22.99
CA TYR A 463 14.65 0.33 -22.71
C TYR A 463 13.57 1.30 -22.27
N ALA A 464 13.90 2.15 -21.30
CA ALA A 464 12.99 3.14 -20.75
C ALA A 464 13.72 4.38 -20.20
N ALA A 465 13.00 5.50 -20.17
CA ALA A 465 13.42 6.69 -19.47
C ALA A 465 12.57 6.88 -18.20
N VAL A 466 13.19 7.31 -17.11
CA VAL A 466 12.56 7.59 -15.81
C VAL A 466 12.85 9.03 -15.45
N ILE A 467 11.82 9.84 -15.25
CA ILE A 467 11.96 11.24 -14.90
C ILE A 467 11.40 11.44 -13.49
N LEU A 468 12.27 11.83 -12.56
CA LEU A 468 11.92 12.04 -11.16
C LEU A 468 11.71 13.54 -10.91
N LEU A 469 10.46 14.00 -10.85
CA LEU A 469 10.10 15.41 -10.72
C LEU A 469 10.04 15.83 -9.25
N ASP A 470 11.15 16.34 -8.72
CA ASP A 470 11.17 17.07 -7.44
C ASP A 470 12.55 17.72 -7.28
N GLN A 471 12.60 18.96 -6.81
CA GLN A 471 13.87 19.64 -6.49
C GLN A 471 14.76 18.84 -5.52
N ARG A 472 14.16 18.02 -4.63
CA ARG A 472 14.90 17.17 -3.70
C ARG A 472 15.62 16.01 -4.39
N TYR A 473 15.08 15.47 -5.50
CA TYR A 473 15.81 14.49 -6.31
C TYR A 473 17.00 15.16 -7.02
N ALA A 474 16.80 16.34 -7.60
CA ALA A 474 17.88 17.08 -8.25
C ALA A 474 19.00 17.51 -7.27
N ALA A 475 18.62 17.96 -6.07
CA ALA A 475 19.58 18.27 -5.00
C ALA A 475 20.43 17.05 -4.63
N ALA A 476 19.81 15.87 -4.55
CA ALA A 476 20.49 14.60 -4.31
C ALA A 476 21.41 14.13 -5.45
N ALA A 477 21.31 14.71 -6.65
CA ALA A 477 22.13 14.39 -7.82
C ALA A 477 23.15 15.50 -8.17
N SER A 478 23.43 16.42 -7.24
CA SER A 478 24.31 17.58 -7.49
C SER A 478 25.78 17.37 -7.10
N GLY A 479 26.08 16.44 -6.19
CA GLY A 479 27.39 16.32 -5.53
C GLY A 479 28.38 15.34 -6.16
N GLY A 480 28.23 14.95 -7.43
CA GLY A 480 29.06 13.92 -8.07
C GLY A 480 28.75 12.48 -7.61
N THR A 481 28.12 12.31 -6.45
CA THR A 481 27.59 11.05 -5.92
C THR A 481 26.09 11.14 -5.66
N LEU A 482 25.40 10.00 -5.62
CA LEU A 482 23.98 9.93 -5.27
C LEU A 482 23.78 10.12 -3.76
N GLY A 483 23.18 11.24 -3.37
CA GLY A 483 22.82 11.54 -1.98
C GLY A 483 21.34 11.32 -1.68
N GLY A 484 20.94 11.65 -0.45
CA GLY A 484 19.53 11.82 -0.06
C GLY A 484 18.61 10.67 -0.48
N PRO A 485 17.44 10.93 -1.11
CA PRO A 485 16.54 9.90 -1.59
C PRO A 485 17.13 8.97 -2.66
N LEU A 486 18.05 9.47 -3.49
CA LEU A 486 18.62 8.69 -4.61
C LEU A 486 19.55 7.55 -4.16
N ARG A 487 20.08 7.60 -2.93
CA ARG A 487 20.85 6.49 -2.35
C ARG A 487 20.00 5.23 -2.13
N LYS A 488 18.68 5.41 -2.00
CA LYS A 488 17.69 4.36 -1.75
C LYS A 488 17.08 3.77 -3.03
N LEU A 489 17.56 4.22 -4.21
CA LEU A 489 17.26 3.53 -5.46
C LEU A 489 17.93 2.14 -5.48
N PRO A 490 17.39 1.17 -6.24
CA PRO A 490 18.02 -0.13 -6.39
C PRO A 490 19.42 0.00 -7.00
N GLU A 491 20.35 -0.87 -6.60
CA GLU A 491 21.75 -0.81 -7.06
C GLU A 491 21.88 -0.82 -8.59
N TRP A 492 21.03 -1.57 -9.27
CA TRP A 492 21.04 -1.66 -10.73
C TRP A 492 20.63 -0.38 -11.45
N MET A 493 19.89 0.52 -10.80
CA MET A 493 19.41 1.77 -11.39
C MET A 493 20.37 2.93 -11.16
N LYS A 494 21.16 2.88 -10.08
CA LYS A 494 22.10 3.94 -9.70
C LYS A 494 23.05 4.35 -10.84
N PRO A 495 23.64 3.43 -11.63
CA PRO A 495 24.51 3.78 -12.75
C PRO A 495 23.80 4.53 -13.89
N SER A 496 22.48 4.35 -14.03
CA SER A 496 21.66 4.99 -15.06
C SER A 496 21.18 6.40 -14.70
N VAL A 497 21.46 6.87 -13.47
CA VAL A 497 21.09 8.21 -13.02
C VAL A 497 22.02 9.26 -13.62
N ALA A 498 21.47 10.17 -14.41
CA ALA A 498 22.24 11.24 -15.04
C ALA A 498 22.50 12.38 -14.03
N ILE A 499 23.64 12.29 -13.34
CA ILE A 499 24.11 13.26 -12.34
C ILE A 499 24.41 14.62 -12.99
N GLY A 500 24.00 15.71 -12.35
CA GLY A 500 24.30 17.09 -12.77
C GLY A 500 23.64 17.57 -14.07
N VAL A 501 22.91 16.72 -14.82
CA VAL A 501 22.23 17.13 -16.07
C VAL A 501 21.18 18.19 -15.80
N SER A 502 20.37 18.00 -14.76
CA SER A 502 19.23 18.85 -14.45
C SER A 502 19.61 20.19 -13.84
N ASN A 503 20.82 20.31 -13.27
CA ASN A 503 21.36 21.59 -12.80
C ASN A 503 21.61 22.57 -13.96
N ARG A 504 21.67 22.05 -15.19
CA ARG A 504 21.80 22.85 -16.43
C ARG A 504 20.45 23.22 -17.05
N GLY A 505 19.35 23.00 -16.32
CA GLY A 505 17.99 23.40 -16.71
C GLY A 505 17.23 22.38 -17.56
N PHE A 506 15.93 22.64 -17.71
CA PHE A 506 14.98 21.75 -18.39
C PHE A 506 15.34 21.41 -19.84
N GLY A 507 15.90 22.38 -20.59
CA GLY A 507 16.31 22.16 -21.98
C GLY A 507 17.41 21.10 -22.14
N CYS A 508 18.30 20.95 -21.15
CA CYS A 508 19.32 19.90 -21.15
C CYS A 508 18.70 18.52 -20.94
N VAL A 509 17.70 18.42 -20.05
CA VAL A 509 16.95 17.17 -19.81
C VAL A 509 16.24 16.71 -21.08
N LEU A 510 15.52 17.60 -21.76
CA LEU A 510 14.87 17.26 -23.04
C LEU A 510 15.86 16.80 -24.11
N ARG A 511 17.07 17.39 -24.14
CA ARG A 511 18.12 16.99 -25.07
C ARG A 511 18.60 15.56 -24.81
N GLU A 512 18.80 15.20 -23.53
CA GLU A 512 19.20 13.84 -23.15
C GLU A 512 18.10 12.83 -23.47
N VAL A 513 16.83 13.15 -23.14
CA VAL A 513 15.67 12.33 -23.50
C VAL A 513 15.61 12.08 -25.01
N LYS A 514 15.76 13.15 -25.82
CA LYS A 514 15.78 13.05 -27.28
C LYS A 514 16.94 12.18 -27.78
N ARG A 515 18.14 12.36 -27.23
CA ARG A 515 19.32 11.56 -27.60
C ARG A 515 19.13 10.09 -27.27
N PHE A 516 18.62 9.80 -26.09
CA PHE A 516 18.36 8.44 -25.62
C PHE A 516 17.36 7.71 -26.51
N PHE A 517 16.19 8.30 -26.76
CA PHE A 517 15.21 7.67 -27.64
C PHE A 517 15.66 7.60 -29.09
N HIS A 518 16.46 8.56 -29.58
CA HIS A 518 17.05 8.44 -30.92
C HIS A 518 18.02 7.26 -31.03
N LYS A 519 18.86 7.03 -30.00
CA LYS A 519 19.78 5.88 -29.94
C LYS A 519 19.03 4.55 -29.99
N TRP A 520 17.95 4.41 -29.23
CA TRP A 520 17.28 3.11 -29.04
C TRP A 520 16.11 2.85 -29.99
N SER A 521 15.44 3.90 -30.50
CA SER A 521 14.37 3.73 -31.51
C SER A 521 14.86 3.15 -32.84
N GLY A 522 16.14 3.33 -33.18
CA GLY A 522 16.75 2.76 -34.39
C GLY A 522 17.10 1.27 -34.30
N SER A 523 17.27 0.71 -33.09
CA SER A 523 17.65 -0.71 -32.92
C SER A 523 16.47 -1.67 -33.08
N VAL A 524 15.23 -1.21 -32.83
CA VAL A 524 14.02 -2.05 -32.94
C VAL A 524 13.69 -2.40 -34.41
N ALA A 525 14.09 -1.56 -35.37
CA ALA A 525 13.79 -1.76 -36.79
C ALA A 525 14.63 -2.87 -37.47
N GLN A 526 15.73 -3.33 -36.87
CA GLN A 526 16.56 -4.40 -37.46
C GLN A 526 16.14 -5.82 -37.01
N VAL A 527 15.38 -5.95 -35.93
CA VAL A 527 15.07 -7.26 -35.32
C VAL A 527 13.75 -7.86 -35.85
N SER A 528 12.82 -7.05 -36.39
CA SER A 528 11.55 -7.55 -36.95
C SER A 528 11.67 -8.32 -38.28
N SER A 529 12.87 -8.77 -38.65
CA SER A 529 13.16 -9.47 -39.90
C SER A 529 13.71 -10.89 -39.72
N GLN A 530 13.80 -11.41 -38.49
CA GLN A 530 14.08 -12.82 -38.26
C GLN A 530 12.80 -13.56 -37.84
N PRO A 531 12.36 -14.59 -38.58
CA PRO A 531 11.28 -15.44 -38.14
C PRO A 531 11.77 -16.29 -36.96
N ASP A 532 10.99 -16.27 -35.87
CA ASP A 532 11.22 -17.12 -34.71
C ASP A 532 11.29 -18.59 -35.14
N HIS A 533 12.48 -19.18 -35.00
CA HIS A 533 12.67 -20.62 -35.03
C HIS A 533 12.89 -21.12 -33.60
N LEU A 534 11.93 -21.98 -33.20
CA LEU A 534 11.90 -22.97 -32.11
C LEU A 534 11.60 -22.46 -30.68
#